data_AF-A0A1I5G1N7-F1
#
_entry.id   AF-A0A1I5G1N7-F1
#
_cell.length_a   1.000
_cell.length_b   1.000
_cell.length_c   1.000
_cell.angle_alpha   90.00
_cell.angle_beta   90.00
_cell.angle_gamma   90.00
#
_symmetry.space_group_name_H-M   'P 1'
#
loop_
_entity.id
_entity.type
_entity.pdbx_description
1 polymer ?
#
loop_
_entity_poly.entity_id
_entity_poly.type
_entity_poly.pdbx_seq_one_letter_code
_entity_poly.pdbx_strand_id
1 'polypeptide(L)'
;MEDNEITRSVDGMLEELKDNKYVFRDYANIVTLLYQLKNVVGFKNIKVEKFVRVMNNLIAKDDKIYDLRFIHWDYEAGEQEITKLLQLREQRNLELDANILEEKGAYESVDRFCEECNLRTDYYVQNKSFMDCVNINSLIMLLEDASLEEIYKIGDVFSEIYRMGNIKDFFVDDLKRLNDLEAKVLEKKDEIGAKGITYKYAINVFYSLLNEIIKRLE
;
A
#
# COMPACT_ATOMS: atom_id res chain seq x y z
N MET A 1 -2.93 -41.73 7.04
CA MET A 1 -1.59 -41.33 7.51
C MET A 1 -1.43 -41.79 8.93
N GLU A 2 -0.26 -42.28 9.27
CA GLU A 2 0.08 -42.63 10.65
C GLU A 2 0.52 -41.39 11.45
N ASP A 3 0.38 -41.42 12.77
CA ASP A 3 0.71 -40.29 13.67
C ASP A 3 2.14 -39.75 13.48
N ASN A 4 3.07 -40.64 13.15
CA ASN A 4 4.46 -40.30 12.86
C ASN A 4 4.62 -39.52 11.54
N GLU A 5 3.78 -39.81 10.55
CA GLU A 5 3.78 -39.11 9.26
C GLU A 5 3.23 -37.69 9.43
N ILE A 6 2.14 -37.55 10.21
CA ILE A 6 1.55 -36.24 10.51
C ILE A 6 2.55 -35.36 11.27
N THR A 7 3.24 -35.93 12.26
CA THR A 7 4.27 -35.20 13.02
C THR A 7 5.41 -34.73 12.11
N ARG A 8 5.91 -35.61 11.21
CA ARG A 8 6.93 -35.23 10.24
C ARG A 8 6.45 -34.14 9.27
N SER A 9 5.20 -34.20 8.81
CA SER A 9 4.63 -33.18 7.93
C SER A 9 4.52 -31.82 8.63
N VAL A 10 4.07 -31.79 9.90
CA VAL A 10 4.00 -30.55 10.67
C VAL A 10 5.40 -29.96 10.88
N ASP A 11 6.38 -30.78 11.24
CA ASP A 11 7.76 -30.31 11.38
C ASP A 11 8.33 -29.79 10.05
N GLY A 12 8.03 -30.46 8.93
CA GLY A 12 8.38 -30.01 7.58
C GLY A 12 7.78 -28.66 7.22
N MET A 13 6.49 -28.45 7.50
CA MET A 13 5.83 -27.16 7.30
C MET A 13 6.49 -26.03 8.10
N LEU A 14 6.97 -26.32 9.32
CA LEU A 14 7.66 -25.32 10.13
C LEU A 14 9.00 -24.90 9.50
N GLU A 15 9.76 -25.84 8.92
CA GLU A 15 11.00 -25.51 8.21
C GLU A 15 10.71 -24.74 6.91
N GLU A 16 9.71 -25.14 6.14
CA GLU A 16 9.28 -24.41 4.94
C GLU A 16 8.81 -22.98 5.25
N LEU A 17 8.14 -22.79 6.38
CA LEU A 17 7.77 -21.46 6.86
C LEU A 17 9.01 -20.63 7.20
N LYS A 18 10.02 -21.19 7.88
CA LYS A 18 11.28 -20.47 8.13
C LYS A 18 12.03 -20.10 6.86
N ASP A 19 11.92 -20.95 5.82
CA ASP A 19 12.45 -20.70 4.48
C ASP A 19 11.61 -19.67 3.68
N ASN A 20 10.58 -19.07 4.30
CA ASN A 20 9.70 -18.06 3.72
C ASN A 20 8.98 -18.53 2.43
N LYS A 21 8.60 -19.82 2.37
CA LYS A 21 7.92 -20.41 1.20
C LYS A 21 6.42 -20.12 1.12
N TYR A 22 5.83 -19.58 2.19
CA TYR A 22 4.42 -19.24 2.29
C TYR A 22 4.23 -17.74 2.21
N VAL A 23 3.16 -17.29 1.56
CA VAL A 23 2.79 -15.87 1.56
C VAL A 23 1.95 -15.54 2.79
N PHE A 24 1.90 -14.26 3.19
CA PHE A 24 1.15 -13.85 4.38
C PHE A 24 -0.32 -14.33 4.38
N ARG A 25 -0.96 -14.39 3.20
CA ARG A 25 -2.35 -14.87 3.05
C ARG A 25 -2.54 -16.32 3.53
N ASP A 26 -1.49 -17.13 3.50
CA ASP A 26 -1.55 -18.53 3.92
C ASP A 26 -1.56 -18.68 5.45
N TYR A 27 -1.13 -17.64 6.19
CA TYR A 27 -0.87 -17.77 7.63
C TYR A 27 -2.14 -18.09 8.42
N ALA A 28 -3.28 -17.49 8.06
CA ALA A 28 -4.56 -17.79 8.69
C ALA A 28 -4.95 -19.27 8.51
N ASN A 29 -4.78 -19.80 7.29
CA ASN A 29 -5.07 -21.20 6.98
C ASN A 29 -4.12 -22.15 7.73
N ILE A 30 -2.84 -21.81 7.83
CA ILE A 30 -1.86 -22.60 8.57
C ILE A 30 -2.23 -22.64 10.06
N VAL A 31 -2.57 -21.50 10.67
CA VAL A 31 -2.98 -21.44 12.08
C VAL A 31 -4.25 -22.26 12.32
N THR A 32 -5.26 -22.11 11.46
CA THR A 32 -6.50 -22.90 11.51
C THR A 32 -6.21 -24.41 11.45
N LEU A 33 -5.39 -24.85 10.49
CA LEU A 33 -5.03 -26.26 10.33
C LEU A 33 -4.34 -26.81 11.58
N LEU A 34 -3.37 -26.07 12.14
CA LEU A 34 -2.64 -26.52 13.34
C LEU A 34 -3.58 -26.67 14.55
N TYR A 35 -4.53 -25.75 14.71
CA TYR A 35 -5.52 -25.82 15.78
C TYR A 35 -6.54 -26.95 15.56
N GLN A 36 -6.96 -27.21 14.32
CA GLN A 36 -7.80 -28.37 14.00
C GLN A 36 -7.10 -29.69 14.33
N LEU A 37 -5.84 -29.84 13.94
CA LEU A 37 -5.04 -31.03 14.26
C LEU A 37 -4.87 -31.21 15.78
N LYS A 38 -4.63 -30.12 16.52
CA LYS A 38 -4.43 -30.15 17.97
C LYS A 38 -5.71 -30.44 18.74
N ASN A 39 -6.81 -29.74 18.42
CA ASN A 39 -8.02 -29.71 19.23
C ASN A 39 -9.12 -30.67 18.75
N VAL A 40 -9.23 -30.91 17.43
CA VAL A 40 -10.25 -31.80 16.86
C VAL A 40 -9.71 -33.21 16.72
N VAL A 41 -8.52 -33.34 16.12
CA VAL A 41 -7.91 -34.65 15.85
C VAL A 41 -7.17 -35.20 17.08
N GLY A 42 -6.68 -34.32 17.96
CA GLY A 42 -6.08 -34.70 19.25
C GLY A 42 -4.55 -34.80 19.25
N PHE A 43 -3.86 -34.23 18.26
CA PHE A 43 -2.39 -34.15 18.20
C PHE A 43 -1.85 -33.10 19.19
N LYS A 44 -1.83 -33.45 20.49
CA LYS A 44 -1.48 -32.53 21.60
C LYS A 44 -0.06 -31.95 21.52
N ASN A 45 0.85 -32.58 20.78
CA ASN A 45 2.25 -32.17 20.70
C ASN A 45 2.51 -31.02 19.71
N ILE A 46 1.49 -30.56 18.96
CA ILE A 46 1.60 -29.46 18.02
C ILE A 46 1.80 -28.14 18.78
N LYS A 47 2.92 -27.47 18.49
CA LYS A 47 3.33 -26.19 19.11
C LYS A 47 2.98 -25.02 18.19
N VAL A 48 1.70 -24.63 18.17
CA VAL A 48 1.19 -23.53 17.32
C VAL A 48 1.97 -22.24 17.53
N GLU A 49 2.26 -21.92 18.79
CA GLU A 49 3.06 -20.79 19.24
C GLU A 49 4.45 -20.70 18.59
N LYS A 50 5.07 -21.82 18.18
CA LYS A 50 6.32 -21.78 17.42
C LYS A 50 6.12 -21.23 16.00
N PHE A 51 5.05 -21.64 15.33
CA PHE A 51 4.71 -21.15 13.98
C PHE A 51 4.41 -19.66 14.02
N VAL A 52 3.53 -19.23 14.95
CA VAL A 52 3.16 -17.82 15.11
C VAL A 52 4.38 -16.94 15.37
N ARG A 53 5.34 -17.40 16.18
CA ARG A 53 6.59 -16.66 16.40
C ARG A 53 7.42 -16.49 15.11
N VAL A 54 7.49 -17.52 14.27
CA VAL A 54 8.18 -17.44 12.97
C VAL A 54 7.43 -16.48 12.05
N MET A 55 6.10 -16.59 11.95
CA MET A 55 5.24 -15.69 11.17
C MET A 55 5.43 -14.23 11.55
N ASN A 56 5.41 -13.89 12.85
CA ASN A 56 5.66 -12.53 13.33
C ASN A 56 7.00 -11.97 12.85
N ASN A 57 8.06 -12.78 12.93
CA ASN A 57 9.40 -12.38 12.49
C ASN A 57 9.48 -12.17 10.98
N LEU A 58 8.71 -12.95 10.20
CA LEU A 58 8.64 -12.80 8.74
C LEU A 58 7.84 -11.54 8.36
N ILE A 59 6.71 -11.28 9.02
CA ILE A 59 5.91 -10.05 8.80
C ILE A 59 6.77 -8.81 9.01
N ALA A 60 7.56 -8.75 10.08
CA ALA A 60 8.43 -7.62 10.39
C ALA A 60 9.50 -7.33 9.31
N LYS A 61 9.83 -8.30 8.47
CA LYS A 61 10.84 -8.21 7.40
C LYS A 61 10.22 -8.22 6.00
N ASP A 62 8.90 -8.35 5.89
CA ASP A 62 8.20 -8.42 4.61
C ASP A 62 7.82 -7.01 4.16
N ASP A 63 8.45 -6.59 3.05
CA ASP A 63 8.27 -5.27 2.44
C ASP A 63 7.09 -5.23 1.46
N LYS A 64 6.33 -6.32 1.34
CA LYS A 64 5.08 -6.35 0.57
C LYS A 64 3.93 -5.80 1.40
N ILE A 65 3.01 -5.11 0.74
CA ILE A 65 1.72 -4.72 1.30
C ILE A 65 0.66 -5.78 0.93
N TYR A 66 -0.19 -6.10 1.90
CA TYR A 66 -1.29 -7.07 1.71
C TYR A 66 -2.62 -6.45 2.08
N ASP A 67 -3.64 -6.68 1.25
CA ASP A 67 -5.04 -6.38 1.59
C ASP A 67 -5.59 -7.43 2.57
N LEU A 68 -5.91 -6.97 3.78
CA LEU A 68 -6.36 -7.82 4.87
C LEU A 68 -7.85 -8.23 4.73
N ARG A 69 -8.64 -7.57 3.88
CA ARG A 69 -10.08 -7.86 3.69
C ARG A 69 -10.33 -9.24 3.08
N PHE A 70 -9.35 -9.76 2.34
CA PHE A 70 -9.42 -11.06 1.68
C PHE A 70 -8.87 -12.21 2.53
N ILE A 71 -8.53 -11.94 3.79
CA ILE A 71 -8.09 -12.98 4.71
C ILE A 71 -9.31 -13.48 5.48
N HIS A 72 -9.71 -14.70 5.16
CA HIS A 72 -10.82 -15.38 5.80
C HIS A 72 -10.28 -16.55 6.62
N TRP A 73 -10.87 -16.76 7.80
CA TRP A 73 -10.69 -17.96 8.59
C TRP A 73 -12.04 -18.40 9.15
N ASP A 74 -12.21 -19.70 9.32
CA ASP A 74 -13.49 -20.32 9.70
C ASP A 74 -13.40 -21.10 11.02
N TYR A 75 -12.33 -20.89 11.80
CA TYR A 75 -12.08 -21.63 13.03
C TYR A 75 -11.72 -20.75 14.23
N GLU A 76 -12.59 -20.74 15.25
CA GLU A 76 -12.49 -19.87 16.43
C GLU A 76 -11.23 -20.13 17.27
N ALA A 77 -10.76 -21.38 17.36
CA ALA A 77 -9.69 -21.74 18.30
C ALA A 77 -8.31 -21.11 17.97
N GLY A 78 -8.17 -20.47 16.80
CA GLY A 78 -6.97 -19.69 16.41
C GLY A 78 -7.23 -18.20 16.16
N GLU A 79 -8.43 -17.71 16.47
CA GLU A 79 -8.84 -16.34 16.20
C GLU A 79 -7.92 -15.31 16.86
N GLN A 80 -7.46 -15.58 18.09
CA GLN A 80 -6.59 -14.67 18.82
C GLN A 80 -5.23 -14.50 18.12
N GLU A 81 -4.60 -15.59 17.68
CA GLU A 81 -3.34 -15.56 16.96
C GLU A 81 -3.49 -14.91 15.58
N ILE A 82 -4.56 -15.26 14.85
CA ILE A 82 -4.84 -14.69 13.53
C ILE A 82 -5.06 -13.17 13.64
N THR A 83 -5.85 -12.73 14.62
CA THR A 83 -6.07 -11.30 14.87
C THR A 83 -4.76 -10.55 15.15
N LYS A 84 -3.86 -11.13 15.96
CA LYS A 84 -2.54 -10.53 16.22
C LYS A 84 -1.67 -10.46 14.97
N LEU A 85 -1.69 -11.49 14.13
CA LEU A 85 -0.97 -11.50 12.86
C LEU A 85 -1.49 -10.42 11.91
N LEU A 86 -2.82 -10.25 11.85
CA LEU A 86 -3.47 -9.19 11.08
C LEU A 86 -3.08 -7.80 11.57
N GLN A 87 -3.14 -7.56 12.89
CA GLN A 87 -2.73 -6.27 13.49
C GLN A 87 -1.26 -5.95 13.23
N LEU A 88 -0.36 -6.94 13.33
CA LEU A 88 1.05 -6.74 13.01
C LEU A 88 1.26 -6.44 11.53
N ARG A 89 0.51 -7.09 10.64
CA ARG A 89 0.58 -6.81 9.20
C ARG A 89 -0.02 -5.46 8.85
N GLU A 90 -1.09 -5.05 9.52
CA GLU A 90 -1.68 -3.71 9.40
C GLU A 90 -0.66 -2.65 9.83
N GLN A 91 -0.04 -2.81 10.99
CA GLN A 91 1.03 -1.91 11.44
C GLN A 91 2.20 -1.88 10.45
N ARG A 92 2.64 -3.04 9.96
CA ARG A 92 3.72 -3.09 8.97
C ARG A 92 3.31 -2.46 7.64
N ASN A 93 2.06 -2.61 7.20
CA ASN A 93 1.53 -1.88 6.04
C ASN A 93 1.60 -0.38 6.30
N LEU A 94 1.12 0.12 7.44
CA LEU A 94 1.19 1.53 7.80
C LEU A 94 2.64 2.07 7.87
N GLU A 95 3.57 1.28 8.42
CA GLU A 95 5.00 1.61 8.44
C GLU A 95 5.58 1.70 7.02
N LEU A 96 5.14 0.82 6.12
CA LEU A 96 5.49 0.93 4.71
C LEU A 96 4.81 2.16 4.10
N ASP A 97 3.55 2.46 4.42
CA ASP A 97 2.71 3.47 3.74
C ASP A 97 3.16 4.94 3.90
N ALA A 98 3.75 5.33 5.05
CA ALA A 98 3.80 6.75 5.41
C ALA A 98 4.80 7.64 4.65
N ASN A 99 5.77 7.11 3.89
CA ASN A 99 6.77 7.92 3.16
C ASN A 99 7.39 7.20 1.95
N ILE A 100 6.70 6.24 1.33
CA ILE A 100 7.26 5.39 0.26
C ILE A 100 7.90 6.19 -0.87
N LEU A 101 7.21 7.22 -1.37
CA LEU A 101 7.74 8.03 -2.46
C LEU A 101 9.02 8.77 -2.03
N GLU A 102 9.05 9.28 -0.79
CA GLU A 102 10.22 9.94 -0.22
C GLU A 102 11.40 8.95 -0.04
N GLU A 103 11.16 7.77 0.56
CA GLU A 103 12.18 6.74 0.81
C GLU A 103 12.75 6.14 -0.48
N LYS A 104 11.94 6.09 -1.54
CA LYS A 104 12.36 5.64 -2.87
C LYS A 104 13.01 6.74 -3.69
N GLY A 105 13.17 7.94 -3.15
CA GLY A 105 13.74 9.07 -3.87
C GLY A 105 12.89 9.47 -5.08
N ALA A 106 11.57 9.27 -5.02
CA ALA A 106 10.65 9.60 -6.11
C ALA A 106 10.76 11.08 -6.50
N TYR A 107 11.01 11.96 -5.52
CA TYR A 107 11.15 13.39 -5.73
C TYR A 107 12.56 13.83 -6.22
N GLU A 108 13.48 12.91 -6.50
CA GLU A 108 14.80 13.26 -7.07
C GLU A 108 14.70 13.75 -8.53
N SER A 109 13.67 13.32 -9.26
CA SER A 109 13.38 13.77 -10.64
C SER A 109 11.93 13.48 -11.01
N VAL A 110 11.40 14.17 -12.01
CA VAL A 110 10.03 13.93 -12.49
C VAL A 110 9.87 12.53 -13.06
N ASP A 111 10.83 12.03 -13.84
CA ASP A 111 10.74 10.69 -14.42
C ASP A 111 10.63 9.63 -13.31
N ARG A 112 11.42 9.75 -12.24
CA ARG A 112 11.36 8.82 -11.09
C ARG A 112 10.07 8.93 -10.31
N PHE A 113 9.54 10.15 -10.13
CA PHE A 113 8.22 10.35 -9.54
C PHE A 113 7.14 9.63 -10.35
N CYS A 114 7.12 9.84 -11.67
CA CYS A 114 6.17 9.21 -12.57
C CYS A 114 6.28 7.68 -12.57
N GLU A 115 7.50 7.14 -12.60
CA GLU A 115 7.75 5.69 -12.52
C GLU A 115 7.22 5.10 -11.23
N GLU A 116 7.59 5.65 -10.07
CA GLU A 116 7.17 5.12 -8.77
C GLU A 116 5.66 5.24 -8.53
N CYS A 117 5.02 6.31 -9.03
CA CYS A 117 3.57 6.44 -8.98
C CYS A 117 2.88 5.38 -9.85
N ASN A 118 3.33 5.18 -11.08
CA ASN A 118 2.67 4.24 -12.01
C ASN A 118 2.89 2.76 -11.63
N LEU A 119 4.00 2.42 -10.98
CA LEU A 119 4.25 1.06 -10.49
C LEU A 119 3.26 0.61 -9.39
N ARG A 120 2.51 1.55 -8.79
CA ARG A 120 1.73 1.33 -7.57
C ARG A 120 0.24 1.66 -7.74
N THR A 121 -0.25 1.81 -8.96
CA THR A 121 -1.66 2.13 -9.22
C THR A 121 -2.62 1.14 -8.55
N ASP A 122 -2.33 -0.17 -8.60
CA ASP A 122 -3.13 -1.20 -7.92
C ASP A 122 -3.17 -1.01 -6.41
N TYR A 123 -2.06 -0.58 -5.82
CA TYR A 123 -1.97 -0.31 -4.39
C TYR A 123 -2.84 0.91 -4.01
N TYR A 124 -2.84 1.98 -4.80
CA TYR A 124 -3.68 3.16 -4.49
C TYR A 124 -5.17 2.83 -4.52
N VAL A 125 -5.60 2.05 -5.52
CA VAL A 125 -6.98 1.58 -5.65
C VAL A 125 -7.36 0.67 -4.47
N GLN A 126 -6.45 -0.20 -4.04
CA GLN A 126 -6.68 -1.12 -2.91
C GLN A 126 -6.82 -0.39 -1.58
N ASN A 127 -5.91 0.57 -1.30
CA ASN A 127 -5.87 1.34 -0.06
C ASN A 127 -6.79 2.57 -0.07
N LYS A 128 -7.45 2.79 -1.20
CA LYS A 128 -8.41 3.86 -1.41
C LYS A 128 -7.86 5.29 -1.25
N SER A 129 -6.55 5.44 -1.41
CA SER A 129 -5.88 6.74 -1.36
C SER A 129 -4.61 6.69 -2.18
N PHE A 130 -4.45 7.66 -3.08
CA PHE A 130 -3.17 7.97 -3.69
C PHE A 130 -2.46 9.07 -2.89
N MET A 131 -3.20 10.07 -2.42
CA MET A 131 -2.61 11.26 -1.82
C MET A 131 -1.93 10.99 -0.48
N ASP A 132 -2.27 9.92 0.23
CA ASP A 132 -1.56 9.51 1.45
C ASP A 132 -0.10 9.15 1.18
N CYS A 133 0.23 8.70 -0.03
CA CYS A 133 1.61 8.44 -0.44
C CYS A 133 2.34 9.69 -0.93
N VAL A 134 1.62 10.77 -1.23
CA VAL A 134 2.18 11.99 -1.83
C VAL A 134 2.51 13.02 -0.75
N ASN A 135 3.80 13.34 -0.61
CA ASN A 135 4.23 14.53 0.11
C ASN A 135 3.98 15.78 -0.75
N ILE A 136 3.02 16.60 -0.32
CA ILE A 136 2.62 17.83 -1.03
C ILE A 136 3.79 18.80 -1.16
N ASN A 137 4.60 18.98 -0.11
CA ASN A 137 5.72 19.92 -0.16
C ASN A 137 6.80 19.46 -1.14
N SER A 138 7.14 18.16 -1.12
CA SER A 138 8.13 17.60 -2.04
C SER A 138 7.63 17.64 -3.50
N LEU A 139 6.33 17.42 -3.74
CA LEU A 139 5.73 17.57 -5.07
C LEU A 139 5.75 19.03 -5.56
N ILE A 140 5.51 19.99 -4.67
CA ILE A 140 5.57 21.42 -5.03
C ILE A 140 6.99 21.83 -5.41
N MET A 141 8.00 21.41 -4.63
CA MET A 141 9.40 21.63 -4.99
C MET A 141 9.74 21.00 -6.35
N LEU A 142 9.26 19.79 -6.60
CA LEU A 142 9.44 19.11 -7.88
C LEU A 142 8.82 19.90 -9.05
N LEU A 143 7.63 20.48 -8.86
CA LEU A 143 6.96 21.34 -9.86
C LEU A 143 7.69 22.68 -10.08
N GLU A 144 8.25 23.26 -9.01
CA GLU A 144 9.04 24.49 -9.08
C GLU A 144 10.31 24.30 -9.91
N ASP A 145 10.94 23.12 -9.86
CA ASP A 145 12.16 22.81 -10.62
C ASP A 145 11.88 22.21 -12.01
N ALA A 146 10.72 21.59 -12.22
CA ALA A 146 10.34 20.93 -13.45
C ALA A 146 10.45 21.82 -14.72
N SER A 147 10.80 21.17 -15.83
CA SER A 147 10.65 21.69 -17.18
C SER A 147 9.18 21.69 -17.63
N LEU A 148 8.90 22.36 -18.75
CA LEU A 148 7.55 22.45 -19.30
C LEU A 148 6.95 21.06 -19.57
N GLU A 149 7.73 20.16 -20.17
CA GLU A 149 7.31 18.79 -20.48
C GLU A 149 7.04 17.98 -19.20
N GLU A 150 7.89 18.15 -18.20
CA GLU A 150 7.78 17.47 -16.91
C GLU A 150 6.52 17.87 -16.12
N ILE A 151 6.09 19.13 -16.19
CA ILE A 151 4.81 19.55 -15.58
C ILE A 151 3.64 18.77 -16.21
N TYR A 152 3.65 18.56 -17.52
CA TYR A 152 2.62 17.76 -18.19
C TYR A 152 2.71 16.28 -17.79
N LYS A 153 3.92 15.70 -17.70
CA LYS A 153 4.11 14.32 -17.23
C LYS A 153 3.55 14.10 -15.82
N ILE A 154 3.74 15.06 -14.90
CA ILE A 154 3.14 15.01 -13.56
C ILE A 154 1.61 15.01 -13.67
N GLY A 155 1.05 15.88 -14.52
CA GLY A 155 -0.39 15.90 -14.79
C GLY A 155 -0.93 14.56 -15.32
N ASP A 156 -0.21 13.92 -16.24
CA ASP A 156 -0.60 12.64 -16.81
C ASP A 156 -0.70 11.53 -15.75
N VAL A 157 0.21 11.52 -14.76
CA VAL A 157 0.14 10.57 -13.62
C VAL A 157 -1.15 10.74 -12.83
N PHE A 158 -1.53 11.98 -12.49
CA PHE A 158 -2.79 12.25 -11.81
C PHE A 158 -3.99 11.85 -12.68
N SER A 159 -3.95 12.15 -13.97
CA SER A 159 -5.03 11.78 -14.90
C SER A 159 -5.22 10.26 -14.97
N GLU A 160 -4.14 9.48 -15.06
CA GLU A 160 -4.19 8.03 -15.14
C GLU A 160 -4.67 7.39 -13.83
N ILE A 161 -4.17 7.84 -12.68
CA ILE A 161 -4.60 7.32 -11.36
C ILE A 161 -6.08 7.58 -11.12
N TYR A 162 -6.56 8.78 -11.45
CA TYR A 162 -7.96 9.18 -11.27
C TYR A 162 -8.82 8.97 -12.52
N ARG A 163 -8.43 8.09 -13.45
CA ARG A 163 -9.18 7.91 -14.72
C ARG A 163 -10.54 7.23 -14.55
N MET A 164 -10.75 6.49 -13.47
CA MET A 164 -11.91 5.59 -13.33
C MET A 164 -13.25 6.34 -13.30
N GLY A 165 -14.31 5.75 -13.88
CA GLY A 165 -15.65 6.36 -13.86
C GLY A 165 -16.24 6.50 -12.45
N ASN A 166 -15.90 5.57 -11.55
CA ASN A 166 -16.38 5.50 -10.18
C ASN A 166 -15.28 5.84 -9.14
N ILE A 167 -14.42 6.83 -9.43
CA ILE A 167 -13.32 7.21 -8.52
C ILE A 167 -13.76 7.46 -7.08
N LYS A 168 -15.00 7.89 -6.85
CA LYS A 168 -15.53 8.19 -5.52
C LYS A 168 -15.58 6.95 -4.61
N ASP A 169 -15.78 5.76 -5.17
CA ASP A 169 -15.78 4.50 -4.41
C ASP A 169 -14.38 4.13 -3.88
N PHE A 170 -13.35 4.68 -4.53
CA PHE A 170 -11.95 4.36 -4.34
C PHE A 170 -11.11 5.50 -3.79
N PHE A 171 -11.49 6.77 -3.91
CA PHE A 171 -10.56 7.86 -3.59
C PHE A 171 -11.24 9.03 -2.87
N VAL A 172 -12.42 8.82 -2.28
CA VAL A 172 -13.09 9.89 -1.51
C VAL A 172 -12.23 10.40 -0.35
N ASP A 173 -11.37 9.54 0.22
CA ASP A 173 -10.47 9.90 1.32
C ASP A 173 -9.34 10.85 0.88
N ASP A 174 -9.02 10.90 -0.43
CA ASP A 174 -8.05 11.85 -0.99
C ASP A 174 -8.56 13.29 -1.01
N LEU A 175 -9.88 13.51 -0.90
CA LEU A 175 -10.51 14.81 -1.13
C LEU A 175 -9.86 15.93 -0.31
N LYS A 176 -9.58 15.68 0.98
CA LYS A 176 -8.95 16.69 1.84
C LYS A 176 -7.55 17.06 1.35
N ARG A 177 -6.70 16.07 1.07
CA ARG A 177 -5.31 16.28 0.65
C ARG A 177 -5.22 16.85 -0.77
N LEU A 178 -6.16 16.51 -1.64
CA LEU A 178 -6.29 17.13 -2.97
C LEU A 178 -6.64 18.62 -2.86
N ASN A 179 -7.55 19.00 -1.97
CA ASN A 179 -7.83 20.41 -1.70
C ASN A 179 -6.59 21.13 -1.12
N ASP A 180 -5.84 20.49 -0.22
CA ASP A 180 -4.60 21.05 0.32
C ASP A 180 -3.55 21.26 -0.80
N LEU A 181 -3.42 20.30 -1.74
CA LEU A 181 -2.53 20.41 -2.90
C LEU A 181 -3.00 21.51 -3.86
N GLU A 182 -4.29 21.58 -4.18
CA GLU A 182 -4.89 22.60 -5.06
C GLU A 182 -4.61 24.01 -4.54
N ALA A 183 -4.82 24.24 -3.23
CA ALA A 183 -4.53 25.52 -2.59
C ALA A 183 -3.04 25.86 -2.67
N LYS A 184 -2.15 24.87 -2.46
CA LYS A 184 -0.70 25.07 -2.52
C LYS A 184 -0.20 25.36 -3.94
N VAL A 185 -0.76 24.68 -4.94
CA VAL A 185 -0.49 24.95 -6.36
C VAL A 185 -0.96 26.36 -6.72
N LEU A 186 -2.13 26.79 -6.25
CA LEU A 186 -2.64 28.15 -6.48
C LEU A 186 -1.71 29.22 -5.90
N GLU A 187 -1.21 29.02 -4.68
CA GLU A 187 -0.24 29.90 -4.02
C GLU A 187 1.06 30.04 -4.83
N LYS A 188 1.58 28.91 -5.35
CA LYS A 188 2.88 28.84 -6.05
C LYS A 188 2.81 29.10 -7.55
N LYS A 189 1.61 29.20 -8.11
CA LYS A 189 1.34 29.33 -9.54
C LYS A 189 2.11 30.45 -10.23
N ASP A 190 2.19 31.62 -9.60
CA ASP A 190 2.89 32.78 -10.20
C ASP A 190 4.42 32.61 -10.15
N GLU A 191 4.96 31.95 -9.12
CA GLU A 191 6.38 31.64 -9.01
C GLU A 191 6.81 30.63 -10.11
N ILE A 192 6.07 29.52 -10.24
CA ILE A 192 6.30 28.50 -11.28
C ILE A 192 6.13 29.13 -12.67
N GLY A 193 5.10 29.97 -12.85
CA GLY A 193 4.79 30.65 -14.09
C GLY A 193 5.78 31.75 -14.49
N ALA A 194 6.64 32.23 -13.58
CA ALA A 194 7.60 33.29 -13.86
C ALA A 194 8.65 32.90 -14.92
N LYS A 195 8.83 31.58 -15.16
CA LYS A 195 9.71 31.04 -16.22
C LYS A 195 9.22 31.37 -17.64
N GLY A 196 7.95 31.73 -17.82
CA GLY A 196 7.39 32.16 -19.11
C GLY A 196 5.91 31.84 -19.29
N ILE A 197 5.31 32.40 -20.34
CA ILE A 197 3.86 32.24 -20.63
C ILE A 197 3.48 30.76 -20.81
N THR A 198 4.35 29.94 -21.40
CA THR A 198 4.12 28.50 -21.58
C THR A 198 4.10 27.76 -20.25
N TYR A 199 4.99 28.09 -19.31
CA TYR A 199 4.98 27.53 -17.95
C TYR A 199 3.73 27.95 -17.19
N LYS A 200 3.33 29.22 -17.29
CA LYS A 200 2.06 29.70 -16.73
C LYS A 200 0.89 28.90 -17.28
N TYR A 201 0.88 28.58 -18.57
CA TYR A 201 -0.16 27.75 -19.16
C TYR A 201 -0.12 26.31 -18.63
N ALA A 202 1.05 25.66 -18.56
CA ALA A 202 1.16 24.30 -18.06
C ALA A 202 0.70 24.14 -16.61
N ILE A 203 1.11 25.04 -15.70
CA ILE A 203 0.66 24.98 -14.31
C ILE A 203 -0.85 25.28 -14.17
N ASN A 204 -1.41 26.10 -15.06
CA ASN A 204 -2.87 26.29 -15.15
C ASN A 204 -3.59 25.00 -15.55
N VAL A 205 -3.05 24.24 -16.50
CA VAL A 205 -3.61 22.96 -16.93
C VAL A 205 -3.58 21.96 -15.77
N PHE A 206 -2.46 21.85 -15.05
CA PHE A 206 -2.35 20.99 -13.88
C PHE A 206 -3.36 21.39 -12.78
N TYR A 207 -3.46 22.69 -12.49
CA TYR A 207 -4.44 23.22 -11.55
C TYR A 207 -5.90 22.92 -11.95
N SER A 208 -6.24 23.05 -13.24
CA SER A 208 -7.57 22.70 -13.74
C SER A 208 -7.86 21.21 -13.64
N LEU A 209 -6.86 20.35 -13.87
CA LEU A 209 -6.96 18.91 -13.68
C LEU A 209 -7.29 18.57 -12.21
N LEU A 210 -6.60 19.18 -11.24
CA LEU A 210 -6.90 18.96 -9.82
C LEU A 210 -8.35 19.30 -9.47
N ASN A 211 -8.85 20.44 -9.96
CA ASN A 211 -10.24 20.85 -9.75
C ASN A 211 -11.24 19.87 -10.38
N GLU A 212 -10.93 19.32 -11.55
CA GLU A 212 -11.78 18.29 -12.18
C GLU A 212 -11.85 17.02 -11.33
N ILE A 213 -10.70 16.55 -10.83
CA ILE A 213 -10.61 15.38 -9.96
C ILE A 213 -11.41 15.61 -8.67
N ILE A 214 -11.19 16.74 -7.99
CA ILE A 214 -11.91 17.12 -6.75
C ILE A 214 -13.43 17.09 -6.99
N LYS A 215 -13.90 17.75 -8.06
CA LYS A 215 -15.34 17.78 -8.39
C LYS A 215 -15.93 16.39 -8.65
N ARG A 216 -15.15 15.46 -9.18
CA ARG A 216 -15.59 14.06 -9.41
C ARG A 216 -15.62 13.24 -8.11
N LEU A 217 -14.95 13.71 -7.05
CA LEU A 217 -14.94 13.10 -5.72
C LEU A 217 -15.98 13.71 -4.77
N GLU A 218 -16.55 14.88 -5.08
CA GLU A 218 -17.68 15.52 -4.37
C GLU A 218 -19.03 14.88 -4.65
#